data_AF-A0A4P6G1V0-F1
#
_entry.id   AF-A0A4P6G1V0-F1
#
_cell.length_a   1.000
_cell.length_b   1.000
_cell.length_c   1.000
_cell.angle_alpha   90.00
_cell.angle_beta   90.00
_cell.angle_gamma   90.00
#
_symmetry.space_group_name_H-M   'P 1'
#
loop_
_entity.id
_entity.type
_entity.pdbx_description
1 polymer ?
#
loop_
_entity_poly.entity_id
_entity_poly.type
_entity_poly.pdbx_seq_one_letter_code
_entity_poly.pdbx_strand_id
1 'polypeptide(L)' 'MAPADVGALEMHMAGKKLDGKDMPEVNHDSVTLASYYGFYDDEGNGRFWSEGQVVTDPADIELLLERDAPLKD' A
#
# COMPACT_ATOMS: atom_id res chain seq x y z
N MET A 1 -22.30 41.15 35.58
CA MET A 1 -21.97 39.74 35.89
C MET A 1 -22.17 38.95 34.62
N ALA A 2 -21.10 38.58 33.92
CA ALA A 2 -21.16 37.59 32.84
C ALA A 2 -21.20 36.19 33.46
N PRO A 3 -21.76 35.21 32.75
CA PRO A 3 -20.90 34.10 32.36
C PRO A 3 -20.74 34.03 30.84
N ALA A 4 -19.50 33.72 30.45
CA ALA A 4 -19.07 33.51 29.09
C ALA A 4 -19.84 32.38 28.44
N ASP A 5 -20.45 32.67 27.29
CA ASP A 5 -20.90 31.66 26.34
C ASP A 5 -19.65 31.08 25.67
N VAL A 6 -19.20 29.94 26.20
CA VAL A 6 -18.14 29.12 25.62
C VAL A 6 -18.81 27.90 25.00
N GLY A 7 -19.54 28.14 23.91
CA GLY A 7 -20.21 27.11 23.11
C GLY A 7 -19.43 26.82 21.84
N ALA A 8 -18.52 25.84 21.93
CA ALA A 8 -17.91 25.06 20.87
C ALA A 8 -17.87 25.68 19.44
N LEU A 9 -16.68 26.15 19.07
CA LEU A 9 -16.26 26.27 17.68
C LEU A 9 -16.38 24.88 17.03
N GLU A 10 -17.48 24.60 16.34
CA GLU A 10 -17.61 23.44 15.45
C GLU A 10 -16.63 23.64 14.29
N MET A 11 -15.37 23.26 14.55
CA MET A 11 -14.42 22.92 13.51
C MET A 11 -14.95 21.65 12.83
N HIS A 12 -15.89 21.82 11.92
CA HIS A 12 -16.08 20.85 10.84
C HIS A 12 -14.83 20.93 9.97
N MET A 13 -13.71 20.39 10.46
CA MET A 13 -12.74 19.79 9.58
C MET A 13 -13.51 18.70 8.86
N ALA A 14 -13.97 19.02 7.66
CA ALA A 14 -14.43 18.06 6.69
C ALA A 14 -13.27 17.07 6.53
N GLY A 15 -13.34 15.99 7.31
CA GLY A 15 -12.59 14.78 7.08
C GLY A 15 -12.92 14.43 5.65
N LYS A 16 -12.02 14.78 4.74
CA LYS A 16 -12.08 14.39 3.36
C LYS A 16 -12.08 12.88 3.46
N LYS A 17 -13.28 12.29 3.35
CA LYS A 17 -13.45 10.88 3.09
C LYS A 17 -12.59 10.69 1.86
N LEU A 18 -11.43 10.07 2.04
CA LEU A 18 -10.67 9.55 0.93
C LEU A 18 -11.59 8.47 0.40
N ASP A 19 -12.52 8.86 -0.48
CA ASP A 19 -13.30 7.96 -1.31
C ASP A 19 -12.24 7.06 -1.93
N GLY A 20 -12.28 5.77 -1.60
CA GLY A 20 -11.32 4.76 -2.06
C GLY A 20 -11.45 4.53 -3.56
N LYS A 21 -11.09 5.54 -4.35
CA LYS A 21 -11.34 5.65 -5.79
C LYS A 21 -10.23 6.35 -6.56
N ASP A 22 -9.09 6.62 -5.91
CA ASP A 22 -7.91 7.17 -6.58
C ASP A 22 -6.66 6.84 -5.76
N MET A 23 -6.47 5.55 -5.43
CA MET A 23 -5.10 5.08 -5.43
C MET A 23 -4.74 5.02 -6.91
N PRO A 24 -3.65 5.66 -7.38
CA PRO A 24 -3.16 5.32 -8.71
C PRO A 24 -2.99 3.81 -8.68
N GLU A 25 -3.81 3.10 -9.43
CA GLU A 25 -3.56 1.70 -9.74
C GLU A 25 -2.26 1.77 -10.54
N VAL A 26 -1.14 1.74 -9.82
CA VAL A 26 0.17 1.69 -10.43
C VAL A 26 0.21 0.30 -11.03
N ASN A 27 -0.35 0.20 -12.24
CA ASN A 27 -0.23 -0.95 -13.10
C ASN A 27 1.23 -1.01 -13.51
N HIS A 28 2.06 -1.52 -12.61
CA HIS A 28 3.33 -2.04 -12.98
C HIS A 28 3.03 -3.25 -13.86
N ASP A 29 3.24 -3.10 -15.17
CA ASP A 29 3.18 -4.21 -16.13
C ASP A 29 4.24 -5.28 -15.80
N SER A 30 5.31 -4.85 -15.13
CA SER A 30 6.30 -5.72 -14.51
C SER A 30 7.04 -5.01 -13.37
N VAL A 31 7.58 -5.79 -12.43
CA VAL A 31 8.54 -5.33 -11.42
C VAL A 31 9.78 -6.21 -11.46
N THR A 32 10.95 -5.64 -11.16
CA THR A 32 12.20 -6.41 -11.07
C THR A 32 12.68 -6.42 -9.63
N LEU A 33 13.00 -7.59 -9.09
CA LEU A 33 13.54 -7.67 -7.74
C LEU A 33 14.98 -7.14 -7.67
N ALA A 34 15.25 -6.30 -6.68
CA ALA A 34 16.58 -5.80 -6.34
C ALA A 34 17.42 -6.82 -5.56
N SER A 35 16.79 -7.78 -4.87
CA SER A 35 17.47 -8.82 -4.09
C SER A 35 16.57 -10.06 -3.98
N TYR A 36 17.12 -11.20 -3.53
CA TYR A 36 16.33 -12.40 -3.27
C TYR A 36 15.22 -12.10 -2.26
N TYR A 37 13.98 -12.47 -2.59
CA TYR A 37 12.83 -12.29 -1.71
C TYR A 37 12.01 -13.56 -1.69
N GLY A 38 11.44 -13.88 -0.54
CA GLY A 38 10.49 -14.96 -0.44
C GLY A 38 9.77 -14.93 0.90
N PHE A 39 8.56 -15.45 0.89
CA PHE A 39 7.76 -15.55 2.10
C PHE A 39 6.84 -16.77 2.00
N TYR A 40 6.31 -17.17 3.16
CA TYR A 40 5.28 -18.20 3.24
C TYR A 40 3.94 -17.51 3.48
N ASP A 41 2.95 -17.88 2.67
CA ASP A 41 1.56 -17.50 2.90
C ASP A 41 0.97 -18.21 4.15
N ASP A 42 -0.20 -17.78 4.61
CA ASP A 42 -0.94 -18.39 5.74
C ASP A 42 -1.23 -19.89 5.52
N GLU A 43 -1.39 -20.32 4.26
CA GLU A 43 -1.54 -21.74 3.89
C GLU A 43 -0.21 -22.53 3.95
N GLY A 44 0.91 -21.87 4.26
CA GLY A 44 2.24 -22.47 4.29
C GLY A 44 2.88 -22.65 2.89
N ASN A 45 2.27 -22.07 1.86
CA ASN A 45 2.83 -22.06 0.51
C ASN A 45 3.98 -21.06 0.42
N GLY A 46 5.19 -21.54 0.13
CA GLY A 46 6.36 -20.69 -0.05
C GLY A 46 6.40 -20.10 -1.46
N ARG A 47 6.46 -18.77 -1.57
CA ARG A 47 6.76 -18.07 -2.83
C ARG A 47 8.14 -17.45 -2.74
N PHE A 48 8.95 -17.67 -3.77
CA PHE A 48 10.33 -17.24 -3.81
C PHE A 48 10.64 -16.63 -5.17
N TRP A 49 11.32 -15.49 -5.14
CA TRP A 49 11.75 -14.75 -6.30
C TRP A 49 13.24 -14.47 -6.21
N SER A 50 13.93 -14.63 -7.33
CA SER A 50 15.37 -14.40 -7.41
C SER A 50 15.69 -12.92 -7.57
N GLU A 51 16.89 -12.52 -7.14
CA GLU A 51 17.44 -11.21 -7.49
C GLU A 51 17.46 -11.03 -9.01
N GLY A 52 17.03 -9.86 -9.48
CA GLY A 52 16.97 -9.53 -10.90
C GLY A 52 15.85 -10.24 -11.66
N GLN A 53 15.01 -11.03 -10.99
CA GLN A 53 13.86 -11.65 -11.62
C GLN A 53 12.82 -10.60 -11.97
N VAL A 54 12.38 -10.62 -13.22
CA VAL A 54 11.26 -9.81 -13.71
C VAL A 54 9.97 -10.58 -13.44
N VAL A 55 9.07 -9.96 -12.69
CA VAL A 55 7.77 -10.49 -12.34
C VAL A 55 6.72 -9.72 -13.13
N THR A 56 5.97 -10.43 -13.96
CA THR A 56 4.91 -9.89 -14.83
C THR A 56 3.52 -10.36 -14.41
N ASP A 57 3.43 -11.29 -13.45
CA ASP A 57 2.14 -11.75 -12.94
C ASP A 57 1.54 -10.67 -12.03
N PRO A 58 0.34 -10.16 -12.33
CA PRO A 58 -0.24 -9.05 -11.58
C PRO A 58 -0.46 -9.38 -10.10
N ALA A 59 -0.85 -10.63 -9.78
CA ALA A 59 -1.06 -11.02 -8.39
C ALA A 59 0.26 -11.07 -7.61
N ASP A 60 1.35 -11.51 -8.23
CA ASP A 60 2.68 -11.45 -7.61
C ASP A 60 3.19 -10.00 -7.50
N ILE A 61 2.91 -9.12 -8.47
CA ILE A 61 3.29 -7.70 -8.43
C ILE A 61 2.59 -6.98 -7.27
N GLU A 62 1.26 -7.12 -7.16
CA GLU A 62 0.47 -6.55 -6.08
C GLU A 62 1.00 -7.01 -4.71
N LEU A 63 1.30 -8.29 -4.61
CA LEU A 63 1.86 -8.90 -3.41
C LEU A 63 3.25 -8.37 -3.05
N LEU A 64 4.13 -8.21 -4.04
CA LEU A 64 5.46 -7.65 -3.82
C LEU A 64 5.40 -6.18 -3.39
N LEU A 65 4.46 -5.41 -3.95
CA LEU A 65 4.24 -4.00 -3.59
C LEU A 65 3.60 -3.87 -2.19
N GLU A 66 2.56 -4.65 -1.89
CA GLU A 66 1.89 -4.66 -0.59
C GLU A 66 2.88 -4.97 0.55
N ARG A 67 3.82 -5.87 0.28
CA ARG A 67 4.80 -6.33 1.27
C ARG A 67 6.10 -5.53 1.27
N ASP A 68 6.16 -4.41 0.55
CA ASP A 68 7.34 -3.54 0.44
C ASP A 68 8.61 -4.34 0.07
N ALA A 69 8.47 -5.23 -0.91
CA ALA A 69 9.58 -6.07 -1.37
C ALA A 69 10.71 -5.19 -1.95
N PRO A 70 11.98 -5.66 -1.91
CA PRO A 70 13.09 -4.93 -2.48
C PRO A 70 12.99 -4.97 -4.01
N LEU A 71 12.34 -3.97 -4.61
CA LEU A 71 12.21 -3.80 -6.05
C LEU A 71 13.28 -2.82 -6.59
N LYS A 72 13.68 -3.01 -7.85
CA LYS A 72 14.48 -2.02 -8.58
C LYS A 72 13.54 -0.96 -9.17
N ASP A 73 13.94 0.31 -9.01
CA ASP A 73 13.35 1.48 -9.66
C ASP A 73 13.49 1.41 -11.19
#